data_AF-A0A9E5CU01-F1
#
_entry.id   AF-A0A9E5CU01-F1
#
_cell.length_a   1.000
_cell.length_b   1.000
_cell.length_c   1.000
_cell.angle_alpha   90.00
_cell.angle_beta   90.00
_cell.angle_gamma   90.00
#
_symmetry.space_group_name_H-M   'P 1'
#
loop_
_entity.id
_entity.type
_entity.pdbx_description
1 polymer ?
#
loop_
_entity_poly.entity_id
_entity_poly.type
_entity_poly.pdbx_seq_one_letter_code
_entity_poly.pdbx_strand_id
1 'polypeptide(L)'
;YGQWCHQVWLFACDDELARSRLMKRNQMSEEDAARRLASQRRWQDREPAADLVLFNDGGMDEFREKVESEFTGAGELWLSGKLPPSRYRQWWEARNEG
;
A
#
# COMPACT_ATOMS: atom_id res chain seq x y z
N TYR A 1 13.94 -2.43 4.68
CA TYR A 1 13.56 -3.59 3.84
C TYR A 1 13.22 -3.18 2.41
N GLY A 2 12.39 -2.13 2.19
CA GLY A 2 11.98 -1.70 0.84
C GLY A 2 13.12 -1.36 -0.13
N GLN A 3 14.28 -0.88 0.35
CA GLN A 3 15.43 -0.56 -0.51
C GLN A 3 16.03 -1.76 -1.28
N TRP A 4 15.73 -2.98 -0.84
CA TRP A 4 16.15 -4.22 -1.48
C TRP A 4 15.04 -4.87 -2.32
N CYS A 5 13.85 -4.26 -2.38
CA CYS A 5 12.74 -4.75 -3.17
C CYS A 5 12.79 -4.16 -4.58
N HIS A 6 12.46 -4.97 -5.58
CA HIS A 6 12.29 -4.50 -6.97
C HIS A 6 10.93 -3.81 -7.18
N GLN A 7 9.97 -4.09 -6.30
CA GLN A 7 8.63 -3.51 -6.28
C GLN A 7 8.18 -3.31 -4.83
N VAL A 8 7.56 -2.17 -4.55
CA VAL A 8 6.92 -1.84 -3.28
C VAL A 8 5.47 -1.48 -3.54
N TRP A 9 4.55 -2.27 -3.00
CA TRP A 9 3.12 -2.09 -3.20
C TRP A 9 2.46 -1.56 -1.93
N LEU A 10 1.61 -0.55 -2.10
CA LEU A 10 0.86 0.06 -1.02
C LEU A 10 -0.63 -0.24 -1.19
N PHE A 11 -1.18 -0.96 -0.23
CA PHE A 11 -2.61 -1.16 -0.11
C PHE A 11 -3.19 -0.12 0.84
N ALA A 12 -3.99 0.78 0.30
CA ALA A 12 -4.67 1.84 1.02
C ALA A 12 -6.18 1.54 1.15
N CYS A 13 -6.82 2.24 2.06
CA CYS A 13 -8.27 2.23 2.26
C CYS A 13 -8.65 3.61 2.78
N ASP A 14 -9.84 4.07 2.45
CA ASP A 14 -10.44 5.25 3.06
C ASP A 14 -10.51 5.09 4.59
N ASP A 15 -10.22 6.17 5.32
CA ASP A 15 -10.12 6.15 6.79
C ASP A 15 -11.46 5.85 7.45
N GLU A 16 -12.58 6.32 6.89
CA GLU A 16 -13.92 6.04 7.42
C GLU A 16 -14.28 4.58 7.23
N LEU A 17 -13.98 4.03 6.05
CA LEU A 17 -14.19 2.62 5.75
C LEU A 17 -13.29 1.72 6.60
N ALA A 18 -12.02 2.09 6.78
CA ALA A 18 -11.08 1.39 7.64
C ALA A 18 -11.56 1.39 9.11
N ARG A 19 -12.08 2.53 9.60
CA ARG A 19 -12.67 2.65 10.94
C ARG A 19 -13.87 1.72 11.10
N SER A 20 -14.80 1.74 10.14
CA SER A 20 -15.99 0.89 10.16
C SER A 20 -15.63 -0.60 10.18
N ARG A 21 -14.69 -1.03 9.35
CA ARG A 21 -14.19 -2.42 9.33
C ARG A 21 -13.49 -2.80 10.64
N LEU A 22 -12.68 -1.90 11.19
CA LEU A 22 -11.96 -2.11 12.45
C LEU A 22 -12.92 -2.26 13.64
N MET A 23 -13.92 -1.39 13.74
CA MET A 23 -14.97 -1.46 14.76
C MET A 23 -15.73 -2.78 14.68
N LYS A 24 -16.19 -3.16 13.47
CA LYS A 24 -16.93 -4.43 13.26
C LYS A 24 -16.09 -5.66 13.60
N ARG A 25 -14.83 -5.70 13.17
CA ARG A 25 -13.96 -6.86 13.40
C ARG A 25 -13.56 -7.02 14.86
N ASN A 26 -13.25 -5.92 15.54
CA ASN A 26 -12.64 -5.95 16.87
C ASN A 26 -13.60 -5.57 18.00
N GLN A 27 -14.88 -5.31 17.69
CA GLN A 27 -15.90 -4.83 18.66
C GLN A 27 -15.41 -3.58 19.44
N MET A 28 -14.73 -2.67 18.75
CA MET A 28 -14.14 -1.47 19.33
C MET A 28 -15.11 -0.30 19.31
N SER A 29 -14.98 0.59 20.30
CA SER A 29 -15.63 1.89 20.28
C SER A 29 -15.10 2.75 19.13
N GLU A 30 -15.87 3.76 18.72
CA GLU A 30 -15.43 4.69 17.67
C GLU A 30 -14.17 5.45 18.08
N GLU A 31 -14.08 5.88 19.35
CA GLU A 31 -12.90 6.58 19.88
C GLU A 31 -11.63 5.70 19.85
N ASP A 32 -11.74 4.43 20.24
CA ASP A 32 -10.59 3.52 20.22
C ASP A 32 -10.16 3.20 18.79
N ALA A 33 -11.11 3.06 17.87
CA ALA A 33 -10.83 2.86 16.45
C ALA A 33 -10.14 4.10 15.84
N ALA A 34 -10.61 5.31 16.15
CA ALA A 34 -10.01 6.55 15.70
C ALA A 34 -8.58 6.73 16.24
N ARG A 35 -8.36 6.47 17.54
CA ARG A 35 -7.02 6.53 18.16
C ARG A 35 -6.04 5.55 17.52
N ARG A 36 -6.52 4.35 17.15
CA ARG A 36 -5.72 3.33 16.49
C ARG A 36 -5.42 3.64 15.02
N LEU A 37 -6.31 4.34 14.32
CA LEU A 37 -6.03 4.83 12.97
C LEU A 37 -5.04 6.00 13.01
N ALA A 38 -5.23 6.94 13.95
CA ALA A 38 -4.34 8.09 14.11
C ALA A 38 -2.89 7.71 14.49
N SER A 39 -2.68 6.57 15.16
CA SER A 39 -1.33 6.07 15.46
C SER A 39 -0.65 5.37 14.29
N GLN A 40 -1.40 5.04 13.23
CA GLN A 40 -0.83 4.47 12.02
C GLN A 40 -0.23 5.58 11.15
N ARG A 41 0.86 5.26 10.47
CA ARG A 41 1.42 6.19 9.47
C ARG A 41 0.43 6.28 8.32
N ARG A 42 0.05 7.51 7.97
CA ARG A 42 -0.84 7.81 6.85
C ARG A 42 -0.27 7.23 5.55
N TRP A 43 -1.13 6.67 4.71
CA TRP A 43 -0.70 6.07 3.46
C TRP A 43 -0.17 7.14 2.49
N GLN A 44 -0.67 8.37 2.57
CA GLN A 44 -0.19 9.53 1.79
C GLN A 44 1.29 9.82 2.04
N ASP A 45 1.79 9.56 3.26
CA ASP A 45 3.21 9.74 3.57
C ASP A 45 4.09 8.63 2.96
N ARG A 46 3.47 7.52 2.51
CA ARG A 46 4.13 6.34 1.92
C ARG A 46 3.91 6.21 0.42
N GLU A 47 2.86 6.82 -0.13
CA GLU A 47 2.52 6.79 -1.54
C GLU A 47 3.67 7.18 -2.47
N PRO A 48 4.48 8.22 -2.17
CA PRO A 48 5.61 8.58 -3.02
C PRO A 48 6.68 7.49 -3.13
N ALA A 49 6.74 6.58 -2.15
CA ALA A 49 7.69 5.47 -2.11
C ALA A 49 7.16 4.19 -2.76
N ALA A 50 5.89 4.15 -3.17
CA ALA A 50 5.23 2.97 -3.70
C ALA A 50 5.26 2.95 -5.23
N ASP A 51 5.62 1.80 -5.78
CA ASP A 51 5.57 1.52 -7.23
C ASP A 51 4.12 1.38 -7.71
N LEU A 52 3.26 0.88 -6.82
CA LEU A 52 1.82 0.71 -7.06
C LEU A 52 1.04 1.04 -5.80
N VAL A 53 -0.07 1.79 -5.96
CA VAL A 53 -1.05 2.03 -4.91
C VAL A 53 -2.40 1.46 -5.32
N LEU A 54 -2.93 0.57 -4.48
CA LEU A 54 -4.24 -0.06 -4.68
C LEU A 54 -5.15 0.26 -3.50
N PHE A 55 -6.37 0.70 -3.80
CA PHE A 55 -7.39 0.99 -2.80
C PHE A 55 -8.30 -0.23 -2.62
N ASN A 56 -8.41 -0.72 -1.38
CA ASN A 56 -9.30 -1.82 -1.01
C ASN A 56 -10.66 -1.30 -0.52
N ASP A 57 -11.18 -0.26 -1.17
CA ASP A 57 -12.41 0.40 -0.74
C ASP A 57 -13.67 -0.32 -1.23
N GLY A 58 -13.54 -1.02 -2.35
CA GLY A 58 -14.64 -1.66 -3.07
C GLY A 58 -14.81 -3.16 -2.79
N GLY A 59 -15.25 -3.87 -3.83
CA GLY A 59 -15.51 -5.32 -3.78
C GLY A 59 -14.22 -6.13 -3.71
N MET A 60 -14.26 -7.24 -2.95
CA MET A 60 -13.11 -8.15 -2.80
C MET A 60 -12.72 -8.80 -4.13
N ASP A 61 -13.67 -9.10 -5.00
CA ASP A 61 -13.41 -9.78 -6.26
C ASP A 61 -12.72 -8.85 -7.26
N GLU A 62 -13.23 -7.62 -7.43
CA GLU A 62 -12.58 -6.58 -8.24
C GLU A 62 -11.16 -6.28 -7.73
N PHE A 63 -10.98 -6.19 -6.41
CA PHE A 63 -9.68 -5.96 -5.81
C PHE A 63 -8.72 -7.13 -6.06
N ARG A 64 -9.20 -8.38 -5.99
CA ARG A 64 -8.41 -9.57 -6.30
C ARG A 64 -7.96 -9.58 -7.76
N GLU A 65 -8.89 -9.35 -8.69
CA GLU A 65 -8.59 -9.29 -10.12
C GLU A 65 -7.51 -8.23 -10.42
N LYS A 66 -7.62 -7.05 -9.79
CA LYS A 66 -6.62 -6.00 -9.94
C LYS A 66 -5.24 -6.41 -9.41
N VAL A 67 -5.19 -7.04 -8.24
CA VAL A 67 -3.93 -7.54 -7.66
C VAL A 67 -3.28 -8.59 -8.55
N GLU A 68 -4.07 -9.55 -9.05
CA GLU A 68 -3.59 -10.62 -9.93
C GLU A 68 -3.06 -10.08 -11.26
N SER A 69 -3.76 -9.11 -11.84
CA SER A 69 -3.34 -8.43 -13.07
C SER A 69 -2.01 -7.70 -12.90
N GLU A 70 -1.88 -6.89 -11.85
CA GLU A 70 -0.65 -6.15 -11.56
C GLU A 70 0.52 -7.09 -11.23
N PHE A 71 0.24 -8.23 -10.58
CA PHE A 71 1.28 -9.17 -10.17
C PHE A 71 1.83 -9.90 -11.39
N THR A 72 0.94 -10.32 -12.28
CA THR A 72 1.30 -10.94 -13.56
C THR A 72 2.10 -9.96 -14.41
N GLY A 73 1.64 -8.72 -14.56
CA GLY A 73 2.33 -7.69 -15.35
C GLY A 73 3.73 -7.36 -14.80
N ALA A 74 3.87 -7.22 -13.47
CA ALA A 74 5.17 -7.02 -12.84
C ALA A 74 6.10 -8.24 -13.06
N GLY A 75 5.57 -9.46 -13.02
CA GLY A 75 6.30 -10.68 -13.32
C GLY A 75 6.81 -10.74 -14.76
N GLU A 76 5.99 -10.35 -15.74
CA GLU A 76 6.37 -10.30 -17.16
C GLU A 76 7.45 -9.24 -17.42
N LEU A 77 7.32 -8.06 -16.80
CA LEU A 77 8.35 -7.02 -16.86
C LEU A 77 9.67 -7.49 -16.23
N TRP A 78 9.59 -8.21 -15.11
CA TRP A 78 10.77 -8.79 -14.47
C TRP A 78 11.45 -9.82 -15.37
N LEU A 79 10.71 -10.80 -15.89
CA LEU A 79 11.22 -11.87 -16.74
C LEU A 79 11.81 -11.33 -18.06
N SER A 80 11.25 -10.24 -18.59
CA SER A 80 11.77 -9.59 -19.79
C SER A 80 12.90 -8.59 -19.54
N GLY A 81 13.32 -8.39 -18.27
CA GLY A 81 14.35 -7.43 -17.89
C GLY A 81 13.95 -5.96 -18.05
N LYS A 82 12.64 -5.68 -18.17
CA LYS A 82 12.07 -4.35 -18.39
C LYS A 82 11.43 -3.73 -17.15
N LEU A 83 11.49 -4.42 -16.00
CA LEU A 83 10.97 -3.88 -14.75
C LEU A 83 11.78 -2.63 -14.35
N PRO A 84 11.13 -1.47 -14.13
CA PRO A 84 11.84 -0.28 -13.71
C PRO A 84 12.39 -0.43 -12.28
N PRO A 85 13.42 0.34 -11.91
CA PRO A 85 13.88 0.42 -10.53
C PRO A 85 12.75 0.89 -9.60
N SER A 86 12.70 0.32 -8.39
CA SER A 86 11.69 0.70 -7.40
C SER A 86 11.80 2.17 -7.00
N ARG A 87 10.66 2.88 -6.98
CA ARG A 87 10.51 4.23 -6.45
C ARG A 87 10.95 4.34 -5.00
N TYR A 88 10.82 3.25 -4.24
CA TYR A 88 11.24 3.23 -2.84
C TYR A 88 12.73 3.56 -2.68
N ARG A 89 13.58 3.08 -3.60
CA ARG A 89 15.01 3.37 -3.55
C ARG A 89 15.27 4.87 -3.64
N GLN A 90 14.71 5.52 -4.66
CA GLN A 90 14.86 6.96 -4.87
C GLN A 90 14.28 7.76 -3.69
N TRP A 91 13.10 7.37 -3.20
CA TRP A 91 12.47 7.98 -2.04
C TRP A 91 13.32 7.84 -0.77
N TRP A 92 13.98 6.70 -0.58
CA TRP A 92 14.83 6.43 0.57
C TRP A 92 16.13 7.22 0.49
N GLU A 93 16.80 7.25 -0.67
CA GLU A 93 18.04 8.01 -0.91
C GLU A 93 17.81 9.50 -0.62
N ALA A 94 16.76 10.10 -1.21
CA ALA A 94 16.43 11.51 -1.02
C ALA A 94 16.15 11.93 0.44
N ARG A 95 15.91 10.96 1.34
CA ARG A 95 15.59 11.21 2.75
C ARG A 95 16.71 10.85 3.72
N ASN A 96 17.72 10.08 3.27
CA ASN A 96 18.82 9.61 4.11
C ASN A 96 20.19 10.10 3.61
N GLU A 97 20.29 10.68 2.42
CA GLU A 97 21.45 11.48 2.00
C GLU A 97 21.22 12.93 2.43
N GLY A 98 21.63 13.23 3.66
CA GLY A 98 21.71 14.57 4.26
C GLY A 98 22.93 14.65 5.16
#